data_AF-A0A1B6VZZ9-F1
#
_entry.id   AF-A0A1B6VZZ9-F1
#
_cell.length_a   1.000
_cell.length_b   1.000
_cell.length_c   1.000
_cell.angle_alpha   90.00
_cell.angle_beta   90.00
_cell.angle_gamma   90.00
#
_symmetry.space_group_name_H-M   'P 1'
#
loop_
_entity.id
_entity.type
_entity.pdbx_description
1 polymer ?
#
loop_
_entity_poly.entity_id
_entity_poly.type
_entity_poly.pdbx_seq_one_letter_code
_entity_poly.pdbx_strand_id
1 'polypeptide(L)'
;MKIARATPEDINALCDLAFAVDAINAGSIPPAEGGEDGEWEHIGAGNLLNILHDDTPVSLQKESLDICRRCLIRLLEIAESAHITRAAGNLEAVFLPSNRIIDLEADTLETHPSIDQGWADTARLDWLADQENTIGKVMLPGWCSGEYDSLRDAIDAIISSPTYLERKYGKTQSGRLFVIFEEIFNNKEKAAAGKDVTRSLITGQPINKEQP
;
A
#
# COMPACT_ATOMS: atom_id res chain seq x y z
N MET A 1 2.55 -17.20 20.59
CA MET A 1 2.89 -16.10 21.53
C MET A 1 1.87 -14.99 21.35
N LYS A 2 1.38 -14.35 22.42
CA LYS A 2 0.48 -13.19 22.32
C LYS A 2 1.31 -11.94 22.62
N ILE A 3 1.44 -11.03 21.65
CA ILE A 3 2.11 -9.74 21.82
C ILE A 3 1.03 -8.67 21.95
N ALA A 4 1.21 -7.71 22.86
CA ALA A 4 0.32 -6.56 22.96
C ALA A 4 0.46 -5.65 21.72
N ARG A 5 -0.66 -5.09 21.27
CA ARG A 5 -0.64 -4.12 20.17
C ARG A 5 0.19 -2.90 20.56
N ALA A 6 1.04 -2.43 19.64
CA ALA A 6 1.76 -1.18 19.81
C ALA A 6 0.79 0.01 19.93
N THR A 7 1.10 0.93 20.83
CA THR A 7 0.38 2.21 20.94
C THR A 7 0.97 3.24 19.96
N PRO A 8 0.26 4.34 19.66
CA PRO A 8 0.82 5.43 18.85
C PRO A 8 2.15 5.96 19.41
N GLU A 9 2.28 6.05 20.73
CA GLU A 9 3.50 6.49 21.40
C GLU A 9 4.68 5.55 21.14
N ASP A 10 4.46 4.22 21.13
CA ASP A 10 5.52 3.27 20.80
C ASP A 10 5.99 3.41 19.35
N ILE A 11 5.04 3.64 18.43
CA ILE A 11 5.32 3.79 17.00
C ILE A 11 6.12 5.07 16.78
N ASN A 12 5.68 6.17 17.39
CA ASN A 12 6.38 7.45 17.30
C ASN A 12 7.80 7.34 17.87
N ALA A 13 7.99 6.74 19.04
CA ALA A 13 9.32 6.54 19.62
C ALA A 13 10.23 5.68 18.74
N LEU A 14 9.70 4.63 18.10
CA LEU A 14 10.47 3.82 17.15
C LEU A 14 10.89 4.64 15.90
N CYS A 15 9.98 5.45 15.35
CA CYS A 15 10.27 6.34 14.23
C CYS A 15 11.29 7.42 14.63
N ASP A 16 11.11 8.08 15.76
CA ASP A 16 12.00 9.11 16.28
C ASP A 16 13.39 8.56 16.53
N LEU A 17 13.50 7.32 17.02
CA LEU A 17 14.77 6.64 17.21
C LEU A 17 15.46 6.41 15.86
N ALA A 18 14.73 5.92 14.85
CA ALA A 18 15.27 5.72 13.51
C ALA A 18 15.77 7.04 12.89
N PHE A 19 14.95 8.11 12.98
CA PHE A 19 15.33 9.43 12.49
C PHE A 19 16.55 10.01 13.23
N ALA A 20 16.62 9.85 14.55
CA ALA A 20 17.76 10.32 15.33
C ALA A 20 19.04 9.57 14.94
N VAL A 21 18.98 8.25 14.76
CA VAL A 21 20.13 7.44 14.31
C VAL A 21 20.59 7.88 12.92
N ASP A 22 19.68 8.07 11.97
CA ASP A 22 20.02 8.53 10.62
C ASP A 22 20.62 9.94 10.62
N ALA A 23 20.06 10.86 11.41
CA ALA A 23 20.57 12.22 11.55
C ALA A 23 21.99 12.23 12.16
N ILE A 24 22.20 11.45 13.22
CA ILE A 24 23.51 11.29 13.88
C ILE A 24 24.54 10.70 12.90
N ASN A 25 24.15 9.69 12.12
CA ASN A 25 25.01 9.08 11.11
C ASN A 25 25.36 10.06 9.98
N ALA A 26 24.42 10.94 9.61
CA ALA A 26 24.66 12.04 8.67
C ALA A 26 25.52 13.18 9.24
N GLY A 27 25.90 13.12 10.52
CA GLY A 27 26.75 14.12 11.17
C GLY A 27 25.99 15.26 11.85
N SER A 28 24.70 15.09 12.11
CA SER A 28 23.91 16.03 12.92
C SER A 28 24.09 15.72 14.42
N ILE A 29 24.16 16.77 15.23
CA ILE A 29 24.38 16.68 16.68
C ILE A 29 23.15 17.25 17.39
N PRO A 30 22.52 16.50 18.32
CA PRO A 30 21.37 16.99 19.09
C PRO A 30 21.75 18.23 19.90
N PRO A 31 20.84 19.20 20.13
CA PRO A 31 21.13 20.43 20.88
C PRO A 31 21.68 20.18 22.30
N ALA A 32 22.46 21.13 22.82
CA ALA A 32 23.11 20.99 24.14
C ALA A 32 22.12 21.09 25.31
N GLU A 33 21.04 21.85 25.13
CA GLU A 33 19.89 21.87 26.03
C GLU A 33 18.84 20.94 25.40
N GLY A 34 18.41 19.90 26.13
CA GLY A 34 17.54 18.81 25.66
C GLY A 34 16.10 19.21 25.31
N GLY A 35 15.91 20.36 24.67
CA GLY A 35 14.64 20.80 24.13
C GLY A 35 14.41 20.23 22.74
N GLU A 36 13.19 19.78 22.47
CA GLU A 36 12.74 19.29 21.16
C GLU A 36 12.84 20.37 20.06
N ASP A 37 12.89 21.65 20.45
CA ASP A 37 12.91 22.81 19.55
C ASP A 37 14.33 23.34 19.25
N GLY A 38 15.38 22.70 19.79
CA GLY A 38 16.76 23.13 19.55
C GLY A 38 17.25 22.72 18.16
N GLU A 39 17.83 23.68 17.42
CA GLU A 39 18.43 23.39 16.12
C GLU A 39 19.61 22.42 16.28
N TRP A 40 19.61 21.36 15.48
CA TRP A 40 20.70 20.39 15.47
C TRP A 40 21.93 21.02 14.82
N GLU A 41 23.07 20.91 15.47
CA GLU A 41 24.34 21.31 14.88
C GLU A 41 24.77 20.29 13.82
N HIS A 42 25.64 20.68 12.88
CA HIS A 42 26.09 19.78 11.81
C HIS A 42 27.61 19.80 11.67
N ILE A 43 28.22 18.62 11.84
CA ILE A 43 29.67 18.42 11.69
C ILE A 43 30.04 17.73 10.38
N GLY A 44 29.08 17.29 9.57
CA GLY A 44 29.32 16.59 8.30
C GLY A 44 29.34 15.06 8.43
N ALA A 45 28.88 14.38 7.38
CA ALA A 45 28.71 12.92 7.37
C ALA A 45 30.04 12.18 7.59
N GLY A 46 30.00 11.11 8.40
CA GLY A 46 31.16 10.29 8.72
C GLY A 46 32.10 10.85 9.80
N ASN A 47 31.97 12.13 10.17
CA ASN A 47 32.86 12.73 11.17
C ASN A 47 32.63 12.19 12.58
N LEU A 48 31.42 11.77 12.95
CA LEU A 48 31.19 11.14 14.25
C LEU A 48 31.89 9.78 14.36
N LEU A 49 31.84 8.96 13.31
CA LEU A 49 32.54 7.67 13.30
C LEU A 49 34.06 7.89 13.35
N ASN A 50 34.58 8.90 12.66
CA ASN A 50 35.99 9.28 12.75
C ASN A 50 36.36 9.68 14.18
N ILE A 51 35.54 10.51 14.84
CA ILE A 51 35.72 10.89 16.25
C ILE A 51 35.77 9.66 17.19
N LEU A 52 34.94 8.64 16.93
CA LEU A 52 34.87 7.43 17.75
C LEU A 52 36.02 6.44 17.48
N HIS A 53 36.58 6.44 16.28
CA HIS A 53 37.65 5.52 15.87
C HIS A 53 39.06 6.09 16.06
N ASP A 54 39.23 7.40 15.93
CA ASP A 54 40.55 8.03 15.97
C ASP A 54 41.07 8.17 17.40
N ASP A 55 42.40 8.08 17.55
CA ASP A 55 43.13 8.58 18.71
C ASP A 55 42.96 10.10 18.78
N THR A 56 41.79 10.52 19.26
CA THR A 56 41.36 11.91 19.25
C THR A 56 42.40 12.76 19.96
N PRO A 57 42.97 13.80 19.30
CA PRO A 57 43.94 14.69 19.92
C PRO A 57 43.40 15.24 21.23
N VAL A 58 44.26 15.38 22.26
CA VAL A 58 43.85 15.85 23.59
C VAL A 58 43.07 17.18 23.54
N SER A 59 43.38 18.04 22.57
CA SER A 59 42.66 19.30 22.34
C SER A 59 41.20 19.13 21.92
N LEU A 60 40.84 18.03 21.27
CA LEU A 60 39.49 17.74 20.74
C LEU A 60 38.71 16.75 21.62
N GLN A 61 39.37 16.03 22.53
CA GLN A 61 38.71 15.02 23.39
C GLN A 61 37.51 15.56 24.16
N LYS A 62 37.58 16.80 24.64
CA LYS A 62 36.45 17.40 25.39
C LYS A 62 35.22 17.63 24.50
N GLU A 63 35.44 18.10 23.27
CA GLU A 63 34.37 18.34 22.29
C GLU A 63 33.80 17.01 21.81
N SER A 64 34.65 16.06 21.47
CA SER A 64 34.26 14.70 21.09
C SER A 64 33.41 14.00 22.16
N LEU A 65 33.81 14.11 23.44
CA LEU A 65 33.04 13.58 24.57
C LEU A 65 31.69 14.28 24.74
N ASP A 66 31.63 15.59 24.54
CA ASP A 66 30.38 16.35 24.61
C ASP A 66 29.40 15.93 23.51
N ILE A 67 29.88 15.80 22.26
CA ILE A 67 29.10 15.32 21.13
C ILE A 67 28.56 13.91 21.41
N CYS A 68 29.42 12.98 21.84
CA CYS A 68 29.02 11.62 22.17
C CYS A 68 27.97 11.60 23.29
N ARG A 69 28.16 12.43 24.32
CA ARG A 69 27.21 12.56 25.43
C ARG A 69 25.85 13.06 24.94
N ARG A 70 25.80 14.10 24.10
CA ARG A 70 24.55 14.65 23.55
C ARG A 70 23.80 13.62 22.71
N CYS A 71 24.51 12.90 21.84
CA CYS A 71 23.95 11.81 21.04
C CYS A 71 23.38 10.69 21.91
N LEU A 72 24.14 10.20 22.89
CA LEU A 72 23.71 9.12 23.78
C LEU A 72 22.50 9.51 24.62
N ILE A 73 22.48 10.72 25.18
CA ILE A 73 21.35 11.23 25.95
C ILE A 73 20.09 11.24 25.09
N ARG A 74 20.15 11.82 23.88
CA ARG A 74 18.99 11.91 23.00
C ARG A 74 18.43 10.54 22.62
N LEU A 75 19.31 9.59 22.28
CA LEU A 75 18.89 8.23 21.93
C LEU A 75 18.24 7.51 23.12
N LEU A 76 18.78 7.68 24.33
CA LEU A 76 18.21 7.08 25.54
C LEU A 76 16.88 7.73 25.94
N GLU A 77 16.74 9.05 25.83
CA GLU A 77 15.47 9.75 26.09
C GLU A 77 14.34 9.24 25.18
N ILE A 78 14.64 9.07 23.89
CA ILE A 78 13.68 8.48 22.94
C ILE A 78 13.37 7.03 23.33
N ALA A 79 14.39 6.23 23.66
CA ALA A 79 14.21 4.83 24.07
C ALA A 79 13.41 4.67 25.37
N GLU A 80 13.48 5.64 26.28
CA GLU A 80 12.74 5.66 27.54
C GLU A 80 11.32 6.24 27.40
N SER A 81 11.02 6.93 26.30
CA SER A 81 9.72 7.58 26.06
C SER A 81 8.55 6.60 25.87
N ALA A 82 8.81 5.40 25.33
CA ALA A 82 7.78 4.38 25.06
C ALA A 82 8.37 2.97 24.85
N HIS A 83 7.53 1.97 24.53
CA HIS A 83 7.97 0.59 24.34
C HIS A 83 8.37 0.29 22.88
N ILE A 84 9.56 0.74 22.48
CA ILE A 84 10.09 0.54 21.12
C ILE A 84 10.12 -0.94 20.72
N THR A 85 10.48 -1.85 21.63
CA THR A 85 10.50 -3.30 21.37
C THR A 85 9.11 -3.87 21.08
N ARG A 86 8.05 -3.27 21.63
CA ARG A 86 6.67 -3.66 21.33
C ARG A 86 6.29 -3.27 19.92
N ALA A 87 6.62 -2.03 19.50
CA ALA A 87 6.43 -1.59 18.11
C ALA A 87 7.24 -2.45 17.12
N ALA A 88 8.52 -2.67 17.40
CA ALA A 88 9.39 -3.50 16.58
C ALA A 88 8.88 -4.95 16.46
N GLY A 89 8.44 -5.57 17.57
CA GLY A 89 7.86 -6.92 17.53
C GLY A 89 6.51 -7.01 16.81
N ASN A 90 5.70 -5.94 16.84
CA ASN A 90 4.47 -5.86 16.04
C ASN A 90 4.82 -5.79 14.54
N LEU A 91 5.84 -5.03 14.17
CA LEU A 91 6.33 -4.91 12.80
C LEU A 91 6.95 -6.21 12.30
N GLU A 92 7.79 -6.87 13.12
CA GLU A 92 8.33 -8.20 12.84
C GLU A 92 7.22 -9.19 12.54
N ALA A 93 6.14 -9.19 13.33
CA ALA A 93 4.99 -10.04 13.08
C ALA A 93 4.40 -9.78 11.69
N VAL A 94 4.28 -8.53 11.23
CA VAL A 94 3.80 -8.23 9.86
C VAL A 94 4.72 -8.85 8.79
N PHE A 95 6.04 -8.80 8.99
CA PHE A 95 7.05 -9.32 8.07
C PHE A 95 7.27 -10.85 8.14
N LEU A 96 6.64 -11.56 9.08
CA LEU A 96 6.75 -13.02 9.12
C LEU A 96 6.17 -13.64 7.84
N PRO A 97 6.92 -14.43 7.05
CA PRO A 97 6.42 -15.02 5.80
C PRO A 97 5.16 -15.87 5.98
N SER A 98 5.01 -16.47 7.17
CA SER A 98 3.83 -17.28 7.51
C SER A 98 2.54 -16.47 7.68
N ASN A 99 2.62 -15.16 7.93
CA ASN A 99 1.44 -14.33 8.14
C ASN A 99 0.76 -13.89 6.85
N ARG A 100 1.49 -13.85 5.71
CA ARG A 100 0.95 -13.52 4.38
C ARG A 100 0.10 -12.24 4.38
N ILE A 101 0.49 -11.26 5.19
CA ILE A 101 -0.17 -9.95 5.23
C ILE A 101 0.33 -9.10 4.06
N ILE A 102 1.65 -9.08 3.90
CA ILE A 102 2.35 -8.39 2.81
C ILE A 102 2.98 -9.41 1.86
N ASP A 103 3.15 -9.02 0.61
CA ASP A 103 3.95 -9.76 -0.36
C ASP A 103 5.43 -9.46 -0.13
N LEU A 104 6.19 -10.48 0.31
CA LEU A 104 7.63 -10.34 0.54
C LEU A 104 8.44 -10.51 -0.76
N GLU A 105 7.82 -11.00 -1.82
CA GLU A 105 8.47 -11.17 -3.14
C GLU A 105 8.29 -9.94 -4.04
N ALA A 106 7.45 -8.99 -3.63
CA ALA A 106 7.25 -7.72 -4.33
C ALA A 106 8.35 -6.71 -4.00
N ASP A 107 8.67 -5.84 -4.96
CA ASP A 107 9.62 -4.74 -4.78
C ASP A 107 9.06 -3.59 -3.91
N THR A 108 7.76 -3.62 -3.64
CA THR A 108 6.98 -2.58 -2.95
C THR A 108 6.18 -3.18 -1.80
N LEU A 109 5.87 -2.37 -0.79
CA LEU A 109 5.03 -2.79 0.33
C LEU A 109 3.57 -2.93 -0.12
N GLU A 110 3.22 -4.13 -0.56
CA GLU A 110 1.89 -4.47 -1.07
C GLU A 110 1.30 -5.65 -0.30
N THR A 111 -0.04 -5.78 -0.35
CA THR A 111 -0.73 -6.90 0.28
C THR A 111 -0.39 -8.21 -0.43
N HIS A 112 -0.29 -9.30 0.33
CA HIS A 112 -0.03 -10.61 -0.27
C HIS A 112 -1.17 -10.98 -1.26
N PRO A 113 -0.90 -11.58 -2.44
CA PRO A 113 -1.91 -11.89 -3.46
C PRO A 113 -3.09 -12.74 -2.95
N SER A 114 -2.88 -13.53 -1.90
CA SER A 114 -3.96 -14.30 -1.26
C SER A 114 -5.01 -13.43 -0.56
N ILE A 115 -4.65 -12.22 -0.12
CA ILE A 115 -5.60 -11.27 0.45
C ILE A 115 -6.50 -10.76 -0.66
N ASP A 116 -5.94 -10.29 -1.77
CA ASP A 116 -6.72 -9.80 -2.91
C ASP A 116 -7.63 -10.89 -3.47
N GLN A 117 -7.12 -12.11 -3.56
CA GLN A 117 -7.90 -13.28 -3.91
C GLN A 117 -9.05 -13.54 -2.91
N GLY A 118 -8.80 -13.38 -1.62
CA GLY A 118 -9.81 -13.52 -0.56
C GLY A 118 -10.91 -12.46 -0.66
N TRP A 119 -10.57 -11.23 -1.04
CA TRP A 119 -11.55 -10.16 -1.27
C TRP A 119 -12.39 -10.45 -2.52
N ALA A 120 -11.75 -10.92 -3.59
CA ALA A 120 -12.45 -11.36 -4.80
C ALA A 120 -13.38 -12.55 -4.50
N ASP A 121 -12.93 -13.53 -3.71
CA ASP A 121 -13.76 -14.67 -3.29
C ASP A 121 -14.94 -14.22 -2.43
N THR A 122 -14.74 -13.24 -1.54
CA THR A 122 -15.84 -12.65 -0.76
C THR A 122 -16.89 -12.01 -1.67
N ALA A 123 -16.46 -11.23 -2.68
CA ALA A 123 -17.37 -10.64 -3.66
C ALA A 123 -18.12 -11.71 -4.49
N ARG A 124 -17.47 -12.81 -4.86
CA ARG A 124 -18.10 -13.96 -5.54
C ARG A 124 -19.15 -14.63 -4.66
N LEU A 125 -18.86 -14.80 -3.36
CA LEU A 125 -19.81 -15.37 -2.40
C LEU A 125 -21.00 -14.44 -2.15
N ASP A 126 -20.76 -13.14 -2.00
CA ASP A 126 -21.81 -12.14 -1.87
C ASP A 126 -22.70 -12.13 -3.11
N TRP A 127 -22.10 -12.24 -4.30
CA TRP A 127 -22.83 -12.38 -5.56
C TRP A 127 -23.69 -13.65 -5.59
N LEU A 128 -23.16 -14.80 -5.15
CA LEU A 128 -23.93 -16.04 -5.06
C LEU A 128 -25.08 -15.96 -4.05
N ALA A 129 -24.88 -15.23 -2.94
CA ALA A 129 -25.86 -15.08 -1.87
C ALA A 129 -26.95 -14.03 -2.17
N ASP A 130 -26.75 -13.16 -3.16
CA ASP A 130 -27.70 -12.12 -3.55
C ASP A 130 -29.04 -12.75 -3.99
N GLN A 131 -30.13 -12.34 -3.35
CA GLN A 131 -31.46 -12.88 -3.62
C GLN A 131 -32.00 -12.51 -5.01
N GLU A 132 -31.55 -11.37 -5.54
CA GLU A 132 -31.84 -10.91 -6.90
C GLU A 132 -30.99 -11.64 -7.95
N ASN A 133 -29.92 -12.32 -7.52
CA ASN A 133 -29.13 -13.18 -8.39
C ASN A 133 -29.91 -14.47 -8.71
N THR A 134 -30.69 -14.39 -9.78
CA THR A 134 -31.41 -15.53 -10.35
C THR A 134 -30.50 -16.51 -11.09
N ILE A 135 -29.26 -16.10 -11.42
CA ILE A 135 -28.26 -16.95 -12.09
C ILE A 135 -27.59 -17.89 -11.07
N GLY A 136 -27.33 -17.43 -9.84
CA GLY A 136 -26.84 -18.28 -8.75
C GLY A 136 -27.83 -19.37 -8.31
N LYS A 137 -29.13 -19.20 -8.60
CA LYS A 137 -30.20 -20.20 -8.34
C LYS A 137 -30.35 -21.24 -9.47
N VAL A 138 -29.88 -20.91 -10.66
CA VAL A 138 -29.84 -21.84 -11.80
C VAL A 138 -28.51 -22.59 -11.69
N MET A 139 -28.55 -23.91 -11.82
CA MET A 139 -27.35 -24.76 -11.90
C MET A 139 -26.20 -24.00 -12.56
N LEU A 140 -25.07 -23.85 -11.87
CA LEU A 140 -23.80 -23.50 -12.50
C LEU A 140 -23.65 -24.45 -13.70
N PRO A 141 -23.79 -23.97 -14.95
CA PRO A 141 -23.93 -24.85 -16.09
C PRO A 141 -22.67 -25.72 -16.18
N GLY A 142 -22.86 -27.04 -16.04
CA GLY A 142 -21.84 -28.06 -16.30
C GLY A 142 -20.44 -27.70 -15.82
N TRP A 143 -20.24 -27.61 -14.50
CA TRP A 143 -18.90 -27.52 -13.94
C TRP A 143 -18.09 -28.70 -14.48
N CYS A 144 -17.03 -28.39 -15.23
CA CYS A 144 -16.19 -29.26 -16.08
C CYS A 144 -16.52 -29.30 -17.59
N SER A 145 -17.07 -28.25 -18.21
CA SER A 145 -16.72 -27.99 -19.62
C SER A 145 -15.29 -27.46 -19.66
N GLY A 146 -14.44 -27.98 -20.55
CA GLY A 146 -13.02 -27.61 -20.65
C GLY A 146 -12.73 -26.17 -21.11
N GLU A 147 -13.66 -25.24 -20.89
CA GLU A 147 -13.57 -23.82 -21.28
C GLU A 147 -12.97 -22.93 -20.18
N TYR A 148 -13.06 -23.33 -18.91
CA TYR A 148 -12.57 -22.53 -17.78
C TYR A 148 -11.68 -23.36 -16.85
N ASP A 149 -10.60 -22.74 -16.37
CA ASP A 149 -9.59 -23.39 -15.53
C ASP A 149 -10.07 -23.59 -14.08
N SER A 150 -11.04 -22.78 -13.61
CA SER A 150 -11.61 -22.91 -12.27
C SER A 150 -13.04 -22.36 -12.17
N LEU A 151 -13.71 -22.66 -11.05
CA LEU A 151 -15.00 -22.04 -10.72
C LEU A 151 -14.90 -20.52 -10.60
N ARG A 152 -13.79 -20.01 -10.05
CA ARG A 152 -13.60 -18.57 -9.87
C ARG A 152 -13.66 -17.89 -11.24
N ASP A 153 -12.99 -18.45 -12.22
CA ASP A 153 -12.97 -17.94 -13.60
C ASP A 153 -14.37 -18.00 -14.24
N ALA A 154 -15.09 -19.11 -14.02
CA ALA A 154 -16.47 -19.24 -14.51
C ALA A 154 -17.41 -18.20 -13.87
N ILE A 155 -17.30 -17.94 -12.57
CA ILE A 155 -18.09 -16.92 -11.87
C ILE A 155 -17.70 -15.53 -12.36
N ASP A 156 -16.41 -15.24 -12.49
CA ASP A 156 -15.92 -13.94 -12.97
C ASP A 156 -16.38 -13.65 -14.39
N ALA A 157 -16.36 -14.65 -15.28
CA ALA A 157 -16.89 -14.55 -16.64
C ALA A 157 -18.39 -14.21 -16.64
N ILE A 158 -19.16 -14.76 -15.70
CA ILE A 158 -20.59 -14.43 -15.56
C ILE A 158 -20.77 -13.00 -15.02
N ILE A 159 -20.06 -12.62 -13.96
CA ILE A 159 -20.13 -11.29 -13.33
C ILE A 159 -19.75 -10.19 -14.32
N SER A 160 -18.75 -10.45 -15.16
CA SER A 160 -18.29 -9.52 -16.20
C SER A 160 -19.08 -9.60 -17.50
N SER A 161 -20.01 -10.57 -17.64
CA SER A 161 -20.77 -10.73 -18.87
C SER A 161 -21.67 -9.51 -19.15
N PRO A 162 -21.73 -9.02 -20.41
CA PRO A 162 -22.59 -7.89 -20.77
C PRO A 162 -24.06 -8.13 -20.37
N THR A 163 -24.56 -9.35 -20.56
CA THR A 163 -25.92 -9.74 -20.19
C THR A 163 -26.19 -9.62 -18.69
N TYR A 164 -25.21 -9.94 -17.83
CA TYR A 164 -25.35 -9.74 -16.39
C TYR A 164 -25.35 -8.26 -16.02
N LEU A 165 -24.40 -7.49 -16.57
CA LEU A 165 -24.28 -6.05 -16.32
C LEU A 165 -25.51 -5.28 -16.81
N GLU A 166 -26.09 -5.63 -17.96
CA GLU A 166 -27.34 -5.08 -18.46
C GLU A 166 -28.53 -5.37 -17.54
N ARG A 167 -28.64 -6.59 -17.02
CA ARG A 167 -29.72 -6.96 -16.07
C ARG A 167 -29.59 -6.20 -14.75
N LYS A 168 -28.36 -6.05 -14.24
CA LYS A 168 -28.07 -5.42 -12.95
C LYS A 168 -28.13 -3.89 -13.01
N TYR A 169 -27.54 -3.29 -14.04
CA TYR A 169 -27.33 -1.84 -14.14
C TYR A 169 -28.16 -1.19 -15.27
N GLY A 170 -28.44 -1.89 -16.37
CA GLY A 170 -29.05 -1.34 -17.60
C GLY A 170 -30.49 -0.79 -17.49
N LYS A 171 -31.13 -0.91 -16.32
CA LYS A 171 -32.44 -0.30 -16.06
C LYS A 171 -32.38 1.21 -15.80
N THR A 172 -31.21 1.77 -15.47
CA THR A 172 -31.03 3.21 -15.22
C THR A 172 -30.18 3.86 -16.31
N GLN A 173 -30.37 5.16 -16.57
CA GLN A 173 -29.58 5.91 -17.57
C GLN A 173 -28.07 5.84 -17.25
N SER A 174 -27.69 5.95 -15.97
CA SER A 174 -26.31 5.80 -15.52
C SER A 174 -25.77 4.38 -15.71
N GLY A 175 -26.59 3.36 -15.45
CA GLY A 175 -26.16 1.97 -15.64
C GLY A 175 -26.08 1.53 -17.09
N ARG A 176 -26.86 2.14 -18.01
CA ARG A 176 -26.64 1.98 -19.46
C ARG A 176 -25.31 2.58 -19.91
N LEU A 177 -24.92 3.72 -19.35
CA LEU A 177 -23.61 4.33 -19.62
C LEU A 177 -22.48 3.41 -19.12
N PHE A 178 -22.61 2.86 -17.91
CA PHE A 178 -21.64 1.94 -17.32
C PHE A 178 -21.41 0.68 -18.18
N VAL A 179 -22.48 0.05 -18.68
CA VAL A 179 -22.37 -1.12 -19.58
C VAL A 179 -21.59 -0.78 -20.86
N ILE A 180 -21.86 0.39 -21.47
CA ILE A 180 -21.16 0.86 -22.66
C ILE A 180 -19.67 1.09 -22.37
N PHE A 181 -19.34 1.65 -21.20
CA PHE A 181 -17.94 1.89 -20.81
C PHE A 181 -17.16 0.57 -20.63
N GLU A 182 -17.75 -0.43 -19.96
CA GLU A 182 -17.14 -1.76 -19.76
C GLU A 182 -16.93 -2.51 -21.08
N GLU A 183 -17.92 -2.49 -22.00
CA GLU A 183 -17.79 -3.11 -23.32
C GLU A 183 -16.66 -2.48 -24.15
N ILE A 184 -16.45 -1.17 -24.04
CA ILE A 184 -15.40 -0.46 -24.77
C ILE A 184 -14.01 -0.78 -24.19
N PHE A 185 -13.86 -0.85 -22.87
CA PHE A 185 -12.57 -1.08 -22.21
C PHE A 185 -12.10 -2.53 -22.33
N ASN A 186 -13.00 -3.49 -22.21
CA ASN A 186 -12.66 -4.91 -22.27
C ASN A 186 -12.41 -5.41 -23.69
N ASN A 187 -12.87 -4.67 -24.71
CA ASN A 187 -12.68 -5.00 -26.12
C ASN A 187 -11.55 -4.13 -26.74
N LYS A 188 -10.31 -4.37 -26.30
CA LYS A 188 -9.10 -3.59 -26.69
C LYS A 188 -8.90 -3.46 -28.22
N GLU A 189 -9.49 -4.34 -29.03
CA GLU A 189 -9.40 -4.26 -30.51
C GLU A 189 -10.40 -3.30 -31.16
N LYS A 190 -11.53 -2.95 -30.51
CA LYS A 190 -12.50 -1.97 -31.04
C LYS A 190 -12.24 -0.54 -30.58
N ALA A 191 -11.44 -0.34 -29.53
CA ALA A 191 -11.15 0.98 -28.96
C ALA A 191 -10.41 1.92 -29.93
N ALA A 192 -9.70 1.39 -30.93
CA ALA A 192 -9.04 2.20 -31.96
C ALA A 192 -10.02 2.92 -32.91
N ALA A 193 -11.25 2.39 -33.09
CA ALA A 193 -12.30 3.00 -33.90
C ALA A 193 -13.26 3.92 -33.10
N GLY A 194 -13.11 3.98 -31.77
CA GLY A 194 -14.08 4.60 -30.86
C GLY A 194 -13.83 6.07 -30.52
N LYS A 195 -12.65 6.64 -30.81
CA LYS A 195 -12.29 8.00 -30.35
C LYS A 195 -13.28 9.09 -30.79
N ASP A 196 -13.86 8.97 -31.98
CA ASP A 196 -14.84 9.95 -32.49
C ASP A 196 -16.24 9.77 -31.87
N VAL A 197 -16.59 8.54 -31.49
CA VAL A 197 -17.86 8.25 -30.81
C VAL A 197 -17.81 8.73 -29.35
N THR A 198 -16.68 8.54 -28.66
CA THR A 198 -16.48 9.02 -27.29
C THR A 198 -16.54 10.55 -27.22
N ARG A 199 -15.98 11.26 -28.23
CA ARG A 199 -16.03 12.72 -28.30
C ARG A 199 -17.45 13.23 -28.53
N SER A 200 -18.20 12.61 -29.44
CA SER A 200 -19.59 12.99 -29.75
C SER A 200 -20.53 12.79 -28.56
N LEU A 201 -20.37 11.70 -27.79
CA LEU A 201 -21.18 11.42 -26.59
C LEU A 201 -20.89 12.37 -25.41
N ILE A 202 -19.65 12.84 -25.26
CA ILE A 202 -19.25 13.76 -24.19
C ILE A 202 -19.63 15.21 -24.52
N THR A 203 -19.53 15.63 -25.80
CA THR A 203 -19.72 17.04 -26.20
C THR A 203 -21.07 17.33 -26.86
N GLY A 204 -21.85 16.31 -27.21
CA GLY A 204 -23.16 16.46 -27.88
C GLY A 204 -23.08 16.92 -29.34
N GLN A 205 -21.90 16.95 -29.96
CA GLN A 205 -21.76 17.33 -31.37
C GLN A 205 -22.04 16.15 -32.31
N PRO A 206 -22.83 16.33 -33.38
CA PRO A 206 -23.12 15.26 -34.34
C PRO A 206 -21.87 14.90 -35.16
N ILE A 207 -21.71 13.60 -35.42
CA ILE A 207 -20.62 13.05 -36.24
C ILE A 207 -20.89 13.45 -37.70
N ASN A 208 -20.09 14.39 -38.24
CA ASN A 208 -20.14 14.72 -39.67
C ASN A 208 -19.63 13.52 -40.48
N LYS A 209 -20.57 12.81 -41.11
CA LYS A 209 -20.24 11.81 -42.13
C LYS A 209 -20.04 12.53 -43.45
N GLU A 210 -18.81 12.83 -43.81
CA GLU A 210 -18.48 13.01 -45.22
C GLU A 210 -18.24 11.62 -45.84
N GLN A 211 -19.05 11.29 -46.86
CA GLN A 211 -18.86 10.22 -47.84
C GLN A 211 -18.44 10.86 -49.17
N PRO A 212 -17.81 10.14 -50.12
CA PRO A 212 -16.92 8.98 -50.03
C PRO A 212 -15.46 9.34 -50.31
#